data_AF-A0A147EQB5-F1
#
_entry.id   AF-A0A147EQB5-F1
#
_cell.length_a   1.000
_cell.length_b   1.000
_cell.length_c   1.000
_cell.angle_alpha   90.00
_cell.angle_beta   90.00
_cell.angle_gamma   90.00
#
_symmetry.space_group_name_H-M   'P 1'
#
loop_
_entity.id
_entity.type
_entity.pdbx_description
1 polymer ?
#
loop_
_entity_poly.entity_id
_entity_poly.type
_entity_poly.pdbx_seq_one_letter_code
_entity_poly.pdbx_strand_id
1 'polypeptide(L)' 'MRENSAYVFVAPGSPSTTAPRTFADLRTGALAGRDFRSLQEFAVASIVEGGYATADVARVFRIPAWRLEQWVIETGHAPR' A
#
# COMPACT_ATOMS: atom_id res chain seq x y z
N MET A 1 5.92 -35.29 14.61
CA MET A 1 6.08 -34.49 13.37
C MET A 1 6.04 -33.03 13.76
N ARG A 2 7.17 -32.34 13.70
CA ARG A 2 7.33 -30.95 14.19
C ARG A 2 6.95 -29.96 13.09
N GLU A 3 6.15 -28.96 13.49
CA GLU A 3 5.81 -27.77 12.71
C GLU A 3 7.05 -27.06 12.16
N ASN A 4 7.09 -26.85 10.84
CA ASN A 4 8.10 -26.04 10.19
C ASN A 4 7.56 -24.62 10.06
N SER A 5 7.68 -23.84 11.14
CA SER A 5 7.28 -22.45 11.22
C SER A 5 8.04 -21.62 10.18
N ALA A 6 7.28 -20.92 9.33
CA ALA A 6 7.79 -20.07 8.27
C ALA A 6 8.71 -18.98 8.86
N TYR A 7 9.95 -18.93 8.37
CA TYR A 7 10.89 -17.84 8.65
C TYR A 7 10.35 -16.56 7.99
N VAL A 8 9.88 -15.61 8.79
CA VAL A 8 9.68 -14.23 8.34
C VAL A 8 10.96 -13.47 8.62
N PHE A 9 11.69 -13.18 7.56
CA PHE A 9 12.86 -12.31 7.59
C PHE A 9 12.38 -10.86 7.74
N VAL A 10 12.35 -10.34 8.97
CA VAL A 10 12.10 -8.92 9.22
C VAL A 10 13.44 -8.19 9.13
N ALA A 11 13.69 -7.51 8.01
CA ALA A 11 14.82 -6.60 7.89
C ALA A 11 14.58 -5.36 8.79
N PRO A 12 15.50 -5.00 9.71
CA PRO A 12 15.35 -3.80 10.53
C PRO A 12 15.89 -2.59 9.74
N GLY A 13 15.00 -1.79 9.15
CA GLY A 13 15.44 -0.59 8.42
C GLY A 13 14.38 0.26 7.73
N SER A 14 13.09 -0.11 7.75
CA SER A 14 12.02 0.78 7.28
C SER A 14 11.32 1.39 8.50
N PRO A 15 10.97 2.69 8.49
CA PRO A 15 10.20 3.28 9.58
C PRO A 15 9.00 2.38 9.81
N SER A 16 8.74 2.08 11.07
CA SER A 16 7.60 1.27 11.52
C SER A 16 6.32 2.09 11.29
N THR A 17 6.02 2.36 10.03
CA THR A 17 4.73 2.86 9.60
C THR A 17 3.80 1.69 9.82
N THR A 18 3.07 1.74 10.94
CA THR A 18 2.02 0.78 11.26
C THR A 18 1.21 0.54 9.99
N ALA A 19 1.09 -0.72 9.57
CA ALA A 19 0.39 -1.08 8.35
C ALA A 19 -0.99 -0.38 8.34
N PRO A 20 -1.30 0.44 7.32
CA PRO A 20 -2.50 1.23 7.32
C PRO A 20 -3.71 0.31 7.43
N ARG A 21 -4.58 0.57 8.42
CA ARG A 21 -5.78 -0.23 8.66
C ARG A 21 -7.02 0.41 8.05
N THR A 22 -6.96 1.73 7.82
CA THR A 22 -8.09 2.54 7.37
C THR A 22 -7.67 3.54 6.29
N PHE A 23 -8.67 4.10 5.58
CA PHE A 23 -8.46 5.19 4.63
C PHE A 23 -7.88 6.45 5.31
N ALA A 24 -8.23 6.70 6.57
CA ALA A 24 -7.70 7.83 7.33
C ALA A 24 -6.18 7.70 7.54
N ASP A 25 -5.70 6.47 7.81
CA ASP A 25 -4.26 6.20 7.93
C ASP A 25 -3.51 6.52 6.63
N LEU A 26 -4.09 6.15 5.48
CA LEU A 26 -3.51 6.45 4.16
C LEU A 26 -3.49 7.96 3.87
N ARG A 27 -4.45 8.72 4.41
CA ARG A 27 -4.56 10.17 4.18
C ARG A 27 -3.68 11.02 5.11
N THR A 28 -2.67 10.41 5.71
CA THR A 28 -1.67 11.10 6.52
C THR A 28 -0.42 11.45 5.70
N GLY A 29 0.39 12.39 6.18
CA GLY A 29 1.65 12.76 5.52
C GLY A 29 1.45 13.36 4.13
N ALA A 30 2.11 12.79 3.12
CA ALA A 30 2.15 13.30 1.74
C ALA A 30 0.77 13.38 1.05
N LEU A 31 -0.21 12.61 1.52
CA LEU A 31 -1.57 12.59 0.97
C LEU A 31 -2.56 13.46 1.77
N ALA A 32 -2.11 14.08 2.87
CA ALA A 32 -2.97 14.91 3.72
C ALA A 32 -3.40 16.19 2.97
N GLY A 33 -4.70 16.47 2.96
CA GLY A 33 -5.26 17.65 2.30
C GLY A 33 -5.24 17.62 0.76
N ARG A 34 -4.79 16.53 0.14
CA ARG A 34 -4.93 16.34 -1.31
C ARG A 34 -6.31 15.87 -1.70
N ASP A 35 -6.76 16.41 -2.82
CA ASP A 35 -7.96 15.97 -3.53
C ASP A 35 -7.57 14.98 -4.62
N PHE A 36 -8.32 13.89 -4.73
CA PHE A 36 -8.09 12.82 -5.70
C PHE A 36 -9.36 12.71 -6.54
N ARG A 37 -9.23 12.62 -7.87
CA ARG A 37 -10.39 12.60 -8.76
C ARG A 37 -11.16 11.27 -8.66
N SER A 38 -10.51 10.23 -8.16
CA SER A 38 -11.13 8.91 -7.95
C SER A 38 -10.46 8.14 -6.81
N LEU A 39 -11.17 7.12 -6.31
CA LEU A 39 -10.61 6.14 -5.38
C LEU A 39 -9.41 5.38 -5.95
N GLN A 40 -9.40 5.11 -7.26
CA GLN A 40 -8.28 4.46 -7.94
C GLN A 40 -7.03 5.33 -7.89
N GLU A 41 -7.17 6.61 -8.21
CA GLU A 41 -6.07 7.59 -8.14
C GLU A 41 -5.52 7.70 -6.72
N PHE A 42 -6.40 7.72 -5.71
CA PHE A 42 -5.99 7.71 -4.30
C PHE A 42 -5.21 6.45 -3.91
N ALA A 43 -5.65 5.28 -4.37
CA ALA A 43 -4.98 4.00 -4.10
C ALA A 43 -3.57 3.95 -4.70
N VAL A 44 -3.42 4.41 -5.94
CA VAL A 44 -2.12 4.49 -6.62
C VAL A 44 -1.20 5.49 -5.93
N ALA A 45 -1.70 6.69 -5.60
CA ALA A 45 -0.92 7.71 -4.88
C ALA A 45 -0.47 7.23 -3.49
N SER A 46 -1.28 6.43 -2.82
CA SER A 46 -0.90 5.81 -1.53
C SER A 46 0.32 4.90 -1.65
N ILE A 47 0.48 4.19 -2.76
CA ILE A 47 1.63 3.33 -2.98
C ILE A 47 2.83 4.17 -3.44
N VAL A 48 2.64 4.98 -4.48
CA VAL A 48 3.72 5.69 -5.17
C VAL A 48 4.28 6.83 -4.32
N GLU A 49 3.41 7.61 -3.69
CA GLU A 49 3.80 8.77 -2.91
C GLU A 49 3.77 8.51 -1.41
N GLY A 50 2.78 7.73 -0.94
CA GLY A 50 2.69 7.31 0.45
C GLY A 50 3.73 6.26 0.85
N GLY A 51 4.34 5.57 -0.13
CA GLY A 51 5.33 4.53 0.11
C GLY A 51 4.78 3.29 0.81
N TYR A 52 3.45 3.12 0.82
CA TYR A 52 2.79 1.98 1.45
C TYR A 52 2.90 0.73 0.57
N ALA A 53 2.98 -0.44 1.19
CA ALA A 53 2.99 -1.71 0.47
C ALA A 53 1.63 -1.95 -0.23
N THR A 54 1.69 -2.45 -1.46
CA THR A 54 0.49 -2.77 -2.26
C THR A 54 -0.48 -3.69 -1.52
N ALA A 55 0.03 -4.66 -0.74
CA ALA A 55 -0.79 -5.58 0.04
C ALA A 55 -1.60 -4.88 1.15
N ASP A 56 -1.02 -3.89 1.82
CA ASP A 56 -1.69 -3.14 2.90
C ASP A 56 -2.77 -2.23 2.31
N VAL A 57 -2.45 -1.51 1.23
CA VAL A 57 -3.42 -0.68 0.52
C VAL A 57 -4.56 -1.53 -0.03
N ALA A 58 -4.27 -2.68 -0.67
CA ALA A 58 -5.29 -3.60 -1.16
C ALA A 58 -6.23 -4.08 -0.04
N ARG A 59 -5.70 -4.31 1.17
CA ARG A 59 -6.47 -4.70 2.35
C ARG A 59 -7.42 -3.60 2.84
N VAL A 60 -6.98 -2.34 2.82
CA VAL A 60 -7.80 -1.17 3.17
C VAL A 60 -8.93 -0.97 2.16
N PHE A 61 -8.61 -1.06 0.87
CA PHE A 61 -9.57 -0.90 -0.22
C PHE A 61 -10.45 -2.15 -0.46
N ARG A 62 -10.17 -3.27 0.22
CA ARG A 62 -10.88 -4.55 0.08
C ARG A 62 -10.91 -5.07 -1.36
N ILE A 63 -9.82 -4.85 -2.09
CA ILE A 63 -9.64 -5.33 -3.46
C ILE A 63 -8.48 -6.32 -3.54
N PRO A 64 -8.43 -7.17 -4.58
CA PRO A 64 -7.27 -8.03 -4.81
C PRO A 64 -6.00 -7.21 -5.10
N ALA A 65 -4.86 -7.64 -4.58
CA ALA A 65 -3.57 -6.97 -4.81
C ALA A 65 -3.23 -6.85 -6.30
N TRP A 66 -3.48 -7.90 -7.10
CA TRP A 66 -3.25 -7.87 -8.55
C TRP A 66 -4.00 -6.74 -9.27
N ARG A 67 -5.20 -6.38 -8.78
CA ARG A 67 -6.01 -5.32 -9.38
C ARG A 67 -5.41 -3.95 -9.09
N LEU A 68 -4.86 -3.80 -7.90
CA LEU A 68 -4.18 -2.57 -7.50
C LEU A 68 -2.85 -2.41 -8.25
N GLU A 69 -2.10 -3.50 -8.45
CA GLU A 69 -0.90 -3.51 -9.31
C GLU A 69 -1.22 -3.11 -10.75
N GLN A 70 -2.31 -3.62 -11.32
CA GLN A 70 -2.79 -3.21 -12.64
C GLN A 70 -3.06 -1.70 -12.70
N TRP A 71 -3.71 -1.12 -11.69
CA TRP A 71 -3.94 0.33 -11.67
C TRP A 71 -2.64 1.14 -11.62
N VAL A 72 -1.64 0.69 -10.86
CA VAL A 72 -0.31 1.33 -10.80
C VAL A 72 0.37 1.31 -12.18
N ILE A 73 0.30 0.16 -12.87
CA ILE A 73 0.83 -0.03 -14.23
C ILE A 73 0.09 0.85 -15.25
N GLU A 74 -1.25 0.85 -15.22
CA GLU A 74 -2.11 1.64 -16.13
C GLU A 74 -1.89 3.14 -15.97
N THR A 75 -1.58 3.59 -14.75
CA THR A 75 -1.30 5.01 -14.45
C THR A 75 0.13 5.42 -14.88
N GLY A 76 0.94 4.48 -15.37
CA GLY A 76 2.31 4.74 -15.86
C GLY A 76 3.34 4.91 -14.74
N HIS A 77 2.99 4.61 -13.49
CA HIS A 77 3.92 4.59 -12.37
C HIS A 77 4.55 3.20 -12.28
N ALA A 78 5.63 2.95 -13.03
CA ALA A 78 6.43 1.75 -12.80
C ALA A 78 7.00 1.81 -11.37
N PRO A 79 6.80 0.79 -10.51
CA PRO A 79 7.50 0.72 -9.24
C PRO A 79 9.00 0.70 -9.54
N ARG A 80 9.72 1.71 -9.06
CA ARG A 80 11.17 1.86 -9.24
C ARG A 80 11.94 1.04 -8.23
#